data_AF-W2ZH28-F1
#
_entry.id   AF-W2ZH28-F1
#
_cell.length_a   1.000
_cell.length_b   1.000
_cell.length_c   1.000
_cell.angle_alpha   90.00
_cell.angle_beta   90.00
_cell.angle_gamma   90.00
#
_symmetry.space_group_name_H-M   'P 1'
#
loop_
_entity.id
_entity.type
_entity.pdbx_description
1 polymer ?
#
loop_
_entity_poly.entity_id
_entity_poly.type
_entity_poly.pdbx_seq_one_letter_code
_entity_poly.pdbx_strand_id
1 'polypeptide(L)'
;MSQDSMEDAFINESVPSSAEKKQLRHAIRKKFAAVDDVVLLRAVNAFRPWRAPVGISNGIMNVFEDFAFQCGADPDFGVDKPGVALRTRFGTLMKEFKRDQCRSMRKSGTVEQYEERDRLSVDITTQVDD
;
A
#
# COMPACT_ATOMS: atom_id res chain seq x y z
N MET A 1 14.88 15.03 53.52
CA MET A 1 13.83 14.18 52.92
C MET A 1 13.77 14.56 51.47
N SER A 2 14.10 13.60 50.60
CA SER A 2 14.13 13.73 49.14
C SER A 2 12.71 13.72 48.55
N GLN A 3 12.66 14.07 47.25
CA GLN A 3 11.56 13.89 46.27
C GLN A 3 10.51 15.02 46.32
N ASP A 4 10.14 15.70 45.24
CA ASP A 4 9.87 15.18 43.90
C ASP A 4 10.24 16.19 42.79
N SER A 5 11.15 15.78 41.92
CA SER A 5 11.31 16.33 40.57
C SER A 5 10.57 15.38 39.65
N MET A 6 9.40 15.77 39.16
CA MET A 6 8.71 15.05 38.10
C MET A 6 8.13 16.03 37.09
N GLU A 7 9.04 16.66 36.36
CA GLU A 7 8.76 17.29 35.08
C GLU A 7 8.89 16.23 33.97
N ASP A 8 7.96 15.26 33.98
CA ASP A 8 7.91 14.20 32.99
C ASP A 8 6.88 14.52 31.90
N ALA A 9 7.44 14.88 30.73
CA ALA A 9 6.97 14.53 29.41
C ALA A 9 5.47 14.73 29.11
N PHE A 10 5.03 15.99 28.99
CA PHE A 10 3.93 16.28 28.09
C PHE A 10 4.41 16.01 26.66
N ILE A 11 3.87 14.93 26.08
CA ILE A 11 4.05 14.49 24.70
C ILE A 11 3.90 15.72 23.78
N ASN A 12 5.00 16.12 23.14
CA ASN A 12 5.00 17.10 22.07
C ASN A 12 4.34 16.48 20.82
N GLU A 13 3.02 16.33 20.84
CA GLU A 13 2.23 16.10 19.62
C GLU A 13 2.33 17.39 18.79
N SER A 14 3.35 17.43 17.93
CA SER A 14 3.56 18.53 17.01
C SER A 14 2.35 18.65 16.10
N VAL A 15 1.56 19.71 16.29
CA VAL A 15 0.39 20.00 15.46
C VAL A 15 0.85 20.14 14.01
N PRO A 16 0.35 19.32 13.06
CA PRO A 16 0.83 19.36 11.69
C PRO A 16 0.55 20.74 11.06
N SER A 17 1.59 21.26 10.40
CA SER A 17 1.59 22.54 9.70
C SER A 17 0.54 22.57 8.59
N SER A 18 0.08 23.76 8.21
CA SER A 18 -0.84 23.92 7.08
C SER A 18 -0.28 23.36 5.77
N ALA A 19 1.04 23.32 5.61
CA ALA A 19 1.69 22.73 4.43
C ALA A 19 1.57 21.20 4.43
N GLU A 20 1.85 20.56 5.57
CA GLU A 20 1.74 19.10 5.75
C GLU A 20 0.28 18.64 5.59
N LYS A 21 -0.67 19.38 6.18
CA LYS A 21 -2.11 19.13 5.99
C LYS A 21 -2.54 19.23 4.52
N LYS A 22 -1.94 20.14 3.73
CA LYS A 22 -2.22 20.25 2.29
C LYS A 22 -1.62 19.08 1.51
N GLN A 23 -0.41 18.67 1.84
CA GLN A 23 0.27 17.53 1.20
C GLN A 23 -0.48 16.22 1.48
N LEU A 24 -0.89 15.97 2.73
CA LEU A 24 -1.69 14.81 3.11
C LEU A 24 -2.99 14.74 2.31
N ARG A 25 -3.74 15.84 2.25
CA ARG A 25 -4.97 15.92 1.43
C ARG A 25 -4.70 15.70 -0.06
N HIS A 26 -3.54 16.10 -0.57
CA HIS A 26 -3.15 15.85 -1.95
C HIS A 26 -2.86 14.37 -2.19
N ALA A 27 -2.08 13.73 -1.32
CA ALA A 27 -1.78 12.29 -1.37
C ALA A 27 -3.05 11.42 -1.31
N ILE A 28 -4.01 11.79 -0.45
CA ILE A 28 -5.30 11.11 -0.32
C ILE A 28 -6.14 11.23 -1.61
N ARG A 29 -6.09 12.35 -2.32
CA ARG A 29 -6.89 12.58 -3.54
C ARG A 29 -6.19 12.11 -4.81
N LYS A 30 -4.88 11.85 -4.74
CA LYS A 30 -4.09 11.37 -5.87
C LYS A 30 -4.56 9.98 -6.31
N LYS A 31 -4.48 9.74 -7.61
CA LYS A 31 -4.73 8.43 -8.21
C LYS A 31 -3.44 7.61 -8.15
N PHE A 32 -3.58 6.30 -8.07
CA PHE A 32 -2.45 5.38 -8.19
C PHE A 32 -1.72 5.60 -9.53
N ALA A 33 -0.42 5.83 -9.45
CA ALA A 33 0.51 5.83 -10.56
C ALA A 33 1.13 4.43 -10.74
N ALA A 34 1.88 4.24 -11.83
CA ALA A 34 2.53 2.95 -12.12
C ALA A 34 3.52 2.53 -11.02
N VAL A 35 4.25 3.48 -10.42
CA VAL A 35 5.14 3.19 -9.29
C VAL A 35 4.38 2.70 -8.05
N ASP A 36 3.21 3.30 -7.75
CA ASP A 36 2.38 2.89 -6.62
C ASP A 36 1.87 1.45 -6.80
N ASP A 37 1.57 1.06 -8.05
CA ASP A 37 1.16 -0.31 -8.37
C ASP A 37 2.30 -1.31 -8.13
N VAL A 38 3.54 -0.95 -8.47
CA VAL A 38 4.71 -1.80 -8.22
C VAL A 38 4.94 -1.98 -6.72
N VAL A 39 4.94 -0.90 -5.94
CA VAL A 39 5.10 -0.96 -4.47
C VAL A 39 4.00 -1.83 -3.85
N LEU A 40 2.74 -1.61 -4.26
CA LEU A 40 1.60 -2.41 -3.79
C LEU A 40 1.78 -3.90 -4.11
N LEU A 41 2.19 -4.26 -5.32
CA LEU A 41 2.38 -5.66 -5.70
C LEU A 41 3.57 -6.31 -4.99
N ARG A 42 4.67 -5.58 -4.77
CA ARG A 42 5.79 -6.06 -3.95
C ARG A 42 5.33 -6.41 -2.54
N ALA A 43 4.56 -5.51 -1.91
CA ALA A 43 3.99 -5.77 -0.59
C ALA A 43 3.08 -7.01 -0.61
N VAL A 44 2.10 -7.07 -1.53
CA VAL A 44 1.20 -8.23 -1.63
C VAL A 44 1.95 -9.54 -1.84
N ASN A 45 2.98 -9.54 -2.69
CA ASN A 45 3.80 -10.72 -2.96
C ASN A 45 4.59 -11.18 -1.71
N ALA A 46 5.10 -10.25 -0.92
CA ALA A 46 5.86 -10.54 0.30
C ALA A 46 4.96 -11.10 1.41
N PHE A 47 3.79 -10.49 1.63
CA PHE A 47 2.92 -10.83 2.75
C PHE A 47 1.92 -11.97 2.45
N ARG A 48 1.66 -12.26 1.17
CA ARG A 48 0.81 -13.38 0.72
C ARG A 48 -0.56 -13.39 1.41
N PRO A 49 -1.41 -12.37 1.20
CA PRO A 49 -2.69 -12.21 1.90
C PRO A 49 -3.64 -13.39 1.76
N TRP A 50 -3.50 -14.22 0.70
CA TRP A 50 -4.27 -15.46 0.51
C TRP A 50 -3.93 -16.57 1.53
N ARG A 51 -2.80 -16.45 2.25
CA ARG A 51 -2.42 -17.36 3.32
C ARG A 51 -2.95 -16.94 4.70
N ALA A 52 -3.67 -15.82 4.78
CA ALA A 52 -4.31 -15.40 6.02
C ALA A 52 -5.28 -16.51 6.52
N PRO A 53 -5.31 -16.83 7.83
CA PRO A 53 -6.15 -17.89 8.36
C PRO A 53 -7.62 -17.76 7.94
N VAL A 54 -8.12 -18.78 7.24
CA VAL A 54 -9.52 -18.86 6.81
C VAL A 54 -10.39 -19.07 8.05
N GLY A 55 -11.42 -18.24 8.23
CA GLY A 55 -12.36 -18.34 9.37
C GLY A 55 -12.21 -17.23 10.41
N ILE A 56 -11.19 -16.37 10.32
CA ILE A 56 -11.16 -15.10 11.05
C ILE A 56 -11.91 -14.06 10.23
N SER A 57 -13.03 -13.54 10.76
CA SER A 57 -13.72 -12.40 10.13
C SER A 57 -12.71 -11.27 9.93
N ASN A 58 -12.63 -10.74 8.71
CA ASN A 58 -11.70 -9.68 8.31
C ASN A 58 -10.20 -10.02 8.23
N GLY A 59 -9.78 -11.29 8.29
CA GLY A 59 -8.34 -11.66 8.21
C GLY A 59 -7.61 -11.08 6.99
N ILE A 60 -8.19 -11.19 5.80
CA ILE A 60 -7.64 -10.59 4.58
C ILE A 60 -7.65 -9.06 4.65
N MET A 61 -8.69 -8.45 5.24
CA MET A 61 -8.79 -7.00 5.33
C MET A 61 -7.74 -6.41 6.27
N ASN A 62 -7.49 -7.04 7.42
CA ASN A 62 -6.46 -6.61 8.37
C ASN A 62 -5.08 -6.61 7.70
N VAL A 63 -4.79 -7.65 6.92
CA VAL A 63 -3.54 -7.73 6.15
C VAL A 63 -3.41 -6.57 5.15
N PHE A 64 -4.49 -6.11 4.53
CA PHE A 64 -4.45 -4.92 3.66
C PHE A 64 -4.30 -3.60 4.42
N GLU A 65 -4.77 -3.49 5.66
CA GLU A 65 -4.47 -2.32 6.51
C GLU A 65 -2.99 -2.30 6.92
N ASP A 66 -2.40 -3.46 7.21
CA ASP A 66 -0.95 -3.57 7.44
C ASP A 66 -0.15 -3.15 6.20
N PHE A 67 -0.65 -3.47 4.98
CA PHE A 67 -0.03 -3.00 3.74
C PHE A 67 -0.10 -1.50 3.57
N ALA A 68 -1.18 -0.86 4.00
CA ALA A 68 -1.31 0.59 3.88
C ALA A 68 -0.21 1.29 4.68
N PHE A 69 0.10 0.78 5.88
CA PHE A 69 1.23 1.26 6.67
C PHE A 69 2.58 1.01 5.97
N GLN A 70 2.82 -0.23 5.51
CA GLN A 70 4.10 -0.58 4.87
C GLN A 70 4.33 0.18 3.56
N CYS A 71 3.31 0.32 2.73
CA CYS A 71 3.39 1.10 1.50
C CYS A 71 3.62 2.57 1.83
N GLY A 72 2.95 3.13 2.84
CA GLY A 72 3.17 4.53 3.27
C GLY A 72 4.58 4.81 3.82
N ALA A 73 5.31 3.79 4.26
CA ALA A 73 6.71 3.91 4.66
C ALA A 73 7.69 3.86 3.47
N ASP A 74 7.25 3.41 2.30
CA ASP A 74 8.05 3.38 1.08
C ASP A 74 8.10 4.80 0.46
N PRO A 75 9.30 5.39 0.27
CA PRO A 75 9.42 6.75 -0.26
C PRO A 75 8.91 6.90 -1.70
N ASP A 76 8.82 5.81 -2.46
CA ASP A 76 8.30 5.80 -3.82
C ASP A 76 6.77 5.69 -3.86
N PHE A 77 6.12 5.38 -2.72
CA PHE A 77 4.66 5.31 -2.63
C PHE A 77 4.08 6.71 -2.45
N GLY A 78 3.54 7.24 -3.54
CA GLY A 78 3.09 8.62 -3.62
C GLY A 78 1.65 8.85 -3.21
N VAL A 79 0.96 7.86 -2.63
CA VAL A 79 -0.45 7.95 -2.24
C VAL A 79 -0.65 7.57 -0.78
N ASP A 80 -1.62 8.20 -0.12
CA ASP A 80 -2.04 7.86 1.24
C ASP A 80 -3.48 7.32 1.16
N LYS A 81 -3.62 5.99 1.27
CA LYS A 81 -4.85 5.28 0.98
C LYS A 81 -5.09 4.18 2.02
N PRO A 82 -6.33 3.99 2.49
CA PRO A 82 -6.65 2.92 3.44
C PRO A 82 -6.55 1.54 2.78
N GLY A 83 -6.40 0.48 3.57
CA GLY A 83 -6.23 -0.89 3.09
C GLY A 83 -7.33 -1.34 2.12
N VAL A 84 -8.58 -0.91 2.34
CA VAL A 84 -9.69 -1.15 1.40
C VAL A 84 -9.42 -0.63 -0.02
N ALA A 85 -8.81 0.55 -0.15
CA ALA A 85 -8.49 1.12 -1.46
C ALA A 85 -7.34 0.36 -2.14
N LEU A 86 -6.35 -0.09 -1.36
CA LEU A 86 -5.26 -0.96 -1.84
C LEU A 86 -5.81 -2.31 -2.31
N ARG A 87 -6.73 -2.91 -1.56
CA ARG A 87 -7.39 -4.17 -1.95
C ARG A 87 -8.18 -4.03 -3.24
N THR A 88 -8.98 -2.96 -3.37
CA THR A 88 -9.70 -2.68 -4.62
C THR A 88 -8.73 -2.50 -5.79
N ARG A 89 -7.63 -1.76 -5.59
CA ARG A 89 -6.61 -1.56 -6.62
C ARG A 89 -5.94 -2.86 -7.04
N PHE A 90 -5.51 -3.68 -6.08
CA PHE A 90 -4.96 -5.01 -6.34
C PHE A 90 -5.92 -5.88 -7.15
N GLY A 91 -7.20 -5.92 -6.75
CA GLY A 91 -8.23 -6.67 -7.49
C GLY A 91 -8.39 -6.20 -8.94
N THR A 92 -8.30 -4.89 -9.20
CA THR A 92 -8.30 -4.34 -10.57
C THR A 92 -7.06 -4.78 -11.34
N LEU A 93 -5.86 -4.66 -10.76
CA LEU A 93 -4.60 -5.06 -11.39
C LEU A 93 -4.61 -6.54 -11.82
N MET A 94 -5.03 -7.44 -10.92
CA MET A 94 -5.11 -8.87 -11.24
C MET A 94 -6.15 -9.18 -12.31
N LYS A 95 -7.30 -8.49 -12.32
CA LYS A 95 -8.32 -8.64 -13.37
C LYS A 95 -7.81 -8.17 -14.73
N GLU A 96 -7.10 -7.04 -14.77
CA GLU A 96 -6.52 -6.51 -16.00
C GLU A 96 -5.41 -7.42 -16.54
N PHE A 97 -4.54 -7.91 -15.65
CA PHE A 97 -3.52 -8.89 -15.99
C PHE A 97 -4.11 -10.17 -16.59
N LYS A 98 -5.11 -10.77 -15.93
CA LYS A 98 -5.81 -11.97 -16.45
C LYS A 98 -6.53 -11.76 -17.78
N ARG A 99 -6.86 -10.51 -18.15
CA ARG A 99 -7.50 -10.16 -19.43
C ARG A 99 -6.51 -9.72 -20.50
N ASP A 100 -5.20 -9.81 -20.25
CA ASP A 100 -4.13 -9.25 -21.09
C ASP A 100 -4.31 -7.76 -21.41
N GLN A 101 -4.96 -7.01 -20.50
CA GLN A 101 -5.22 -5.57 -20.64
C GLN A 101 -4.14 -4.71 -19.97
N CYS A 102 -3.02 -5.31 -19.59
CA CYS A 102 -1.84 -4.68 -19.01
C CYS A 102 -1.30 -3.50 -19.82
N ARG A 103 -1.53 -3.49 -21.14
CA ARG A 103 -1.13 -2.42 -22.06
C ARG A 103 -1.89 -1.11 -21.85
N SER A 104 -3.13 -1.15 -21.35
CA SER A 104 -3.97 0.04 -21.17
C SER A 104 -3.43 0.98 -20.08
N MET A 105 -2.77 0.42 -19.08
CA MET A 105 -2.11 1.10 -17.96
C MET A 105 -0.74 1.67 -18.33
N ARG A 106 -0.24 1.43 -19.56
CA ARG A 106 1.09 1.87 -20.02
C ARG A 106 1.22 3.38 -20.28
N LYS A 107 0.15 4.14 -20.07
CA LYS A 107 0.07 5.57 -20.45
C LYS A 107 0.83 6.53 -19.51
N SER A 108 1.34 6.09 -18.36
CA SER A 108 1.84 7.00 -17.32
C SER A 108 2.99 6.45 -16.46
N GLY A 109 3.82 5.56 -16.99
CA GLY A 109 4.85 4.84 -16.25
C GLY A 109 6.01 4.42 -17.15
N THR A 110 7.11 3.97 -16.56
CA THR A 110 8.30 3.56 -17.30
C THR A 110 8.18 2.09 -17.73
N VAL A 111 8.99 1.67 -18.71
CA VAL A 111 8.99 0.28 -19.18
C VAL A 111 9.33 -0.68 -18.04
N GLU A 112 10.29 -0.31 -17.20
CA GLU A 112 10.77 -1.11 -16.07
C GLU A 112 9.66 -1.34 -15.04
N GLN A 113 8.86 -0.30 -14.75
CA GLN A 113 7.72 -0.42 -13.85
C GLN A 113 6.68 -1.41 -14.37
N TYR A 114 6.44 -1.42 -15.68
CA TYR A 114 5.49 -2.36 -16.28
C TYR A 114 6.00 -3.78 -16.32
N GLU A 115 7.27 -3.98 -16.66
CA GLU A 115 7.90 -5.30 -16.64
C GLU A 115 7.92 -5.88 -15.23
N GLU A 116 8.24 -5.06 -14.23
CA GLU A 116 8.19 -5.50 -12.84
C GLU A 116 6.77 -5.83 -12.38
N ARG A 117 5.79 -4.98 -12.70
CA ARG A 117 4.38 -5.26 -12.39
C ARG A 117 3.92 -6.58 -13.02
N ASP A 118 4.26 -6.81 -14.29
CA ASP A 118 3.87 -8.03 -15.02
C ASP A 118 4.56 -9.26 -14.40
N ARG A 119 5.86 -9.18 -14.05
CA ARG A 119 6.58 -10.26 -13.31
C ARG A 119 5.93 -10.56 -11.96
N LEU A 120 5.67 -9.55 -11.14
CA LEU A 120 5.02 -9.72 -9.84
C LEU A 120 3.61 -10.32 -9.97
N SER A 121 2.87 -9.97 -11.03
CA SER A 121 1.54 -10.52 -11.28
C SER A 121 1.58 -12.01 -11.63
N VAL A 122 2.60 -12.45 -12.39
CA VAL A 122 2.88 -13.87 -12.63
C VAL A 122 3.20 -14.57 -11.30
N ASP A 123 4.16 -14.05 -10.54
CA ASP A 123 4.60 -14.65 -9.28
C ASP A 123 3.45 -14.83 -8.29
N ILE A 124 2.60 -13.81 -8.13
CA ILE A 124 1.43 -13.86 -7.25
C ILE A 124 0.43 -14.88 -7.77
N THR A 125 0.15 -14.93 -9.07
CA THR A 125 -0.81 -15.88 -9.63
C THR A 125 -0.33 -17.32 -9.42
N THR A 126 0.94 -17.61 -9.70
CA THR A 126 1.54 -18.93 -9.44
C THR A 126 1.41 -19.33 -7.97
N GLN A 127 1.72 -18.43 -7.04
CA GLN A 127 1.64 -18.73 -5.59
C GLN A 127 0.21 -18.85 -5.03
N VAL A 128 -0.79 -18.37 -5.76
CA VAL A 128 -2.21 -18.49 -5.39
C VAL A 128 -2.79 -19.80 -5.93
N ASP A 129 -2.31 -20.25 -7.09
CA ASP A 129 -2.74 -21.49 -7.72
C ASP A 129 -2.04 -22.73 -7.12
N ASP A 130 -0.88 -22.55 -6.47
CA ASP A 130 -0.15 -23.56 -5.67
C ASP A 130 -0.80 -23.84 -4.29
#